data_AF-A0A0A2LWQ8-F1
#
_entry.id   AF-A0A0A2LWQ8-F1
#
_cell.length_a   1.000
_cell.length_b   1.000
_cell.length_c   1.000
_cell.angle_alpha   90.00
_cell.angle_beta   90.00
_cell.angle_gamma   90.00
#
_symmetry.space_group_name_H-M   'P 1'
#
loop_
_entity.id
_entity.type
_entity.pdbx_description
1 polymer ?
#
loop_
_entity_poly.entity_id
_entity_poly.type
_entity_poly.pdbx_seq_one_letter_code
_entity_poly.pdbx_strand_id
1 'polypeptide(L)'
;MNFEAVKDWIFKYVLILSLFLGILLLYISELFQTGSIFKTVSSSAAGIILSGGVFAAIVKSKQYSTIFGDLLRDIVFSNEHLDKRKDLEEIWEKVSQALCRQKFKEISVSLHDNVKNSYLPINHEYYYKDHNIDIIIERDEENPGYVYVTETLVTKIISEDTSKKYYKFSGKVPLVPSERDLTFYELNDLKVNGKKIDCKEILKCTKNSTSLQFSLEYECSGETSYEIRKSEKKRYNLKANPYKGQNAIWLYENFSVDLSYPKDMDLEFLNVGVLNSWEISARHSKTNNRIKATYNGLIFKNQGFLVIFK
;
A
#
# COMPACT_ATOMS: atom_id res chain seq x y z
N MET A 1 -12.46 58.23 1.34
CA MET A 1 -11.34 57.63 0.58
C MET A 1 -11.06 56.27 1.21
N ASN A 2 -11.14 55.18 0.44
CA ASN A 2 -11.08 53.83 0.99
C ASN A 2 -9.63 53.48 1.37
N PHE A 3 -9.36 53.23 2.65
CA PHE A 3 -8.00 53.01 3.18
C PHE A 3 -7.30 51.82 2.51
N GLU A 4 -8.06 50.77 2.19
CA GLU A 4 -7.61 49.60 1.43
C GLU A 4 -7.05 49.98 0.04
N ALA A 5 -7.75 50.85 -0.69
CA ALA A 5 -7.35 51.25 -2.03
C ALA A 5 -6.05 52.09 -2.04
N VAL A 6 -5.85 52.92 -1.01
CA VAL A 6 -4.63 53.73 -0.83
C VAL A 6 -3.46 52.82 -0.49
N LYS A 7 -3.68 51.84 0.39
CA LYS A 7 -2.69 50.84 0.77
C LYS A 7 -2.22 50.05 -0.46
N ASP A 8 -3.13 49.51 -1.25
CA ASP A 8 -2.80 48.74 -2.46
C ASP A 8 -2.05 49.57 -3.50
N TRP A 9 -2.41 50.84 -3.66
CA TRP A 9 -1.71 51.77 -4.54
C TRP A 9 -0.27 52.00 -4.08
N ILE A 10 -0.06 52.33 -2.79
CA ILE A 10 1.28 52.51 -2.22
C ILE A 10 2.10 51.24 -2.43
N PHE A 11 1.52 50.07 -2.12
CA PHE A 11 2.19 48.79 -2.27
C PHE A 11 2.54 48.46 -3.73
N LYS A 12 1.73 48.89 -4.71
CA LYS A 12 2.02 48.68 -6.14
C LYS A 12 3.19 49.55 -6.62
N TYR A 13 3.29 50.77 -6.11
CA TYR A 13 4.30 51.74 -6.54
C TYR A 13 5.47 51.91 -5.57
N VAL A 14 5.64 51.00 -4.59
CA VAL A 14 6.70 51.06 -3.56
C VAL A 14 8.10 51.31 -4.15
N LEU A 15 8.46 50.67 -5.26
CA LEU A 15 9.76 50.89 -5.91
C LEU A 15 9.89 52.32 -6.45
N ILE A 16 8.87 52.80 -7.17
CA ILE A 16 8.88 54.14 -7.76
C ILE A 16 8.84 55.21 -6.67
N LEU A 17 8.05 55.00 -5.62
CA LEU A 17 7.95 55.89 -4.47
C LEU A 17 9.27 55.95 -3.68
N SER A 18 9.92 54.80 -3.44
CA SER A 18 11.21 54.76 -2.75
C SER A 18 12.34 55.35 -3.59
N LEU A 19 12.36 55.11 -4.91
CA LEU A 19 13.30 55.77 -5.83
C LEU A 19 13.09 57.29 -5.84
N PHE A 20 11.85 57.75 -6.01
CA PHE A 20 11.53 59.18 -6.02
C PHE A 20 11.88 59.86 -4.70
N LEU A 21 11.46 59.28 -3.57
CA LEU A 21 11.71 59.82 -2.23
C LEU A 21 13.21 59.80 -1.88
N GLY A 22 13.92 58.74 -2.26
CA GLY A 22 15.36 58.63 -2.07
C GLY A 22 16.13 59.67 -2.88
N ILE A 23 15.80 59.85 -4.16
CA ILE A 23 16.42 60.88 -5.02
C ILE A 23 16.09 62.28 -4.51
N LEU A 24 14.86 62.53 -4.07
CA LEU A 24 14.45 63.81 -3.48
C LEU A 24 15.26 64.13 -2.22
N LEU A 25 15.47 63.15 -1.34
CA LEU A 25 16.27 63.33 -0.13
C LEU A 25 17.77 63.56 -0.41
N LEU A 26 18.31 62.92 -1.45
CA LEU A 26 19.67 63.22 -1.93
C LEU A 26 19.77 64.64 -2.46
N TYR A 27 18.78 65.07 -3.25
CA TYR A 27 18.73 66.43 -3.79
C TYR A 27 18.63 67.48 -2.67
N ILE A 28 17.76 67.25 -1.68
CA ILE A 28 17.62 68.11 -0.49
C ILE A 28 18.93 68.14 0.31
N SER A 29 19.63 67.01 0.45
CA SER A 29 20.92 66.92 1.13
C SER A 29 21.98 67.86 0.50
N GLU A 30 21.98 68.01 -0.82
CA GLU A 30 22.93 68.90 -1.52
C GLU A 30 22.60 70.39 -1.38
N LEU A 31 21.37 70.76 -1.01
CA LEU A 31 21.01 72.15 -0.72
C LEU A 31 21.56 72.63 0.64
N PHE A 32 21.99 71.72 1.51
CA PHE A 32 22.55 72.06 2.81
C PHE A 32 24.08 72.23 2.75
N GLN A 33 24.60 73.20 3.51
CA GLN A 33 26.03 73.46 3.60
C GLN A 33 26.80 72.23 4.11
N THR A 34 28.01 72.07 3.56
CA THR A 34 28.97 71.04 3.92
C THR A 34 29.29 71.12 5.41
N GLY A 35 28.99 70.04 6.16
CA GLY A 35 29.18 69.97 7.62
C GLY A 35 27.91 70.10 8.47
N SER A 36 26.75 70.41 7.86
CA SER A 36 25.49 70.40 8.61
C SER A 36 25.05 68.96 8.97
N ILE A 37 24.50 68.80 10.18
CA ILE A 37 23.90 67.53 10.63
C ILE A 37 22.78 67.09 9.68
N PHE A 38 22.03 68.05 9.14
CA PHE A 38 20.95 67.79 8.18
C PHE A 38 21.44 67.14 6.89
N LYS A 39 22.59 67.55 6.35
CA LYS A 39 23.18 66.91 5.16
C LYS A 39 23.42 65.42 5.40
N THR A 40 24.07 65.08 6.52
CA THR A 40 24.41 63.69 6.90
C THR A 40 23.17 62.83 7.18
N VAL A 41 22.17 63.39 7.86
CA VAL A 41 20.92 62.67 8.16
C VAL A 41 20.14 62.41 6.87
N SER A 42 19.99 63.41 6.01
CA SER A 42 19.25 63.28 4.74
C SER A 42 19.94 62.32 3.77
N SER A 43 21.27 62.35 3.64
CA SER A 43 22.01 61.42 2.78
C SER A 43 21.91 59.97 3.28
N SER A 44 21.98 59.78 4.61
CA SER A 44 21.85 58.46 5.23
C SER A 44 20.43 57.91 5.08
N ALA A 45 19.41 58.75 5.31
CA ALA A 45 18.01 58.38 5.12
C ALA A 45 17.72 58.01 3.66
N ALA A 46 18.27 58.76 2.70
CA ALA A 46 18.15 58.43 1.28
C ALA A 46 18.77 57.08 0.94
N GLY A 47 19.98 56.80 1.43
CA GLY A 47 20.64 55.51 1.24
C GLY A 47 19.82 54.33 1.79
N ILE A 48 19.23 54.49 2.98
CA ILE A 48 18.35 53.49 3.60
C ILE A 48 17.06 53.30 2.77
N ILE A 49 16.44 54.38 2.31
CA ILE A 49 15.20 54.33 1.52
C ILE A 49 15.44 53.68 0.16
N LEU A 50 16.54 54.01 -0.51
CA LEU A 50 16.88 53.42 -1.82
C LEU A 50 17.22 51.93 -1.68
N SER A 51 18.12 51.57 -0.75
CA SER A 51 18.50 50.16 -0.53
C SER A 51 17.31 49.32 -0.05
N GLY A 52 16.54 49.82 0.92
CA GLY A 52 15.34 49.16 1.43
C GLY A 52 14.23 49.04 0.39
N GLY A 53 14.04 50.07 -0.44
CA GLY A 53 13.06 50.07 -1.53
C GLY A 53 13.37 49.06 -2.63
N VAL A 54 14.64 48.98 -3.06
CA VAL A 54 15.11 47.99 -4.04
C VAL A 54 15.00 46.58 -3.46
N PHE A 55 15.44 46.36 -2.22
CA PHE A 55 15.32 45.05 -1.55
C PHE A 55 13.86 44.62 -1.42
N ALA A 56 12.97 45.51 -0.97
CA ALA A 56 11.55 45.24 -0.87
C ALA A 56 10.92 44.88 -2.23
N ALA A 57 11.35 45.55 -3.30
CA ALA A 57 10.89 45.23 -4.65
C ALA A 57 11.40 43.87 -5.15
N ILE A 58 12.64 43.48 -4.82
CA ILE A 58 13.19 42.17 -5.15
C ILE A 58 12.43 41.07 -4.42
N VAL A 59 12.25 41.20 -3.09
CA VAL A 59 11.52 40.21 -2.29
C VAL A 59 10.06 40.08 -2.73
N LYS A 60 9.43 41.21 -3.09
CA LYS A 60 8.05 41.23 -3.61
C LYS A 60 7.96 40.80 -5.08
N SER A 61 9.09 40.70 -5.78
CA SER A 61 9.05 40.29 -7.18
C SER A 61 8.40 38.92 -7.27
N LYS A 62 7.49 38.79 -8.24
CA LYS A 62 6.80 37.51 -8.50
C LYS A 62 7.81 36.38 -8.70
N GLN A 63 8.95 36.69 -9.31
CA GLN A 63 10.06 35.77 -9.52
C GLN A 63 10.66 35.25 -8.20
N TYR A 64 10.92 36.13 -7.23
CA TYR A 64 11.42 35.71 -5.92
C TYR A 64 10.38 34.90 -5.13
N SER A 65 9.10 35.31 -5.19
CA SER A 65 8.00 34.55 -4.56
C SER A 65 7.81 33.17 -5.18
N THR A 66 7.97 33.05 -6.51
CA THR A 66 7.96 31.76 -7.20
C THR A 66 9.14 30.90 -6.78
N ILE A 67 10.37 31.44 -6.83
CA ILE A 67 11.58 30.70 -6.42
C ILE A 67 11.49 30.22 -4.97
N PHE A 68 11.06 31.08 -4.05
CA PHE A 68 10.87 30.70 -2.65
C PHE A 68 9.75 29.68 -2.48
N GLY A 69 8.63 29.84 -3.20
CA GLY A 69 7.53 28.90 -3.16
C GLY A 69 7.93 27.51 -3.66
N ASP A 70 8.71 27.44 -4.73
CA ASP A 70 9.22 26.20 -5.31
C ASP A 70 10.25 25.54 -4.38
N LEU A 71 11.22 26.30 -3.86
CA LEU A 71 12.19 25.78 -2.88
C LEU A 71 11.52 25.27 -1.60
N LEU A 72 10.54 26.01 -1.06
CA LEU A 72 9.78 25.57 0.11
C LEU A 72 8.98 24.31 -0.19
N ARG A 73 8.36 24.21 -1.38
CA ARG A 73 7.65 23.02 -1.82
C ARG A 73 8.62 21.84 -1.91
N ASP A 74 9.75 22.01 -2.55
CA ASP A 74 10.78 20.97 -2.69
C ASP A 74 11.27 20.49 -1.32
N ILE A 75 11.53 21.40 -0.38
CA ILE A 75 11.92 21.03 0.99
C ILE A 75 10.79 20.27 1.69
N VAL A 76 9.55 20.78 1.64
CA VAL A 76 8.39 20.20 2.33
C VAL A 76 8.04 18.81 1.80
N PHE A 77 8.20 18.58 0.50
CA PHE A 77 7.91 17.30 -0.15
C PHE A 77 9.17 16.43 -0.38
N SER A 78 10.34 16.85 0.11
CA SER A 78 11.54 16.02 0.07
C SER A 78 11.36 14.78 0.96
N ASN A 79 11.82 13.63 0.48
CA ASN A 79 11.78 12.39 1.26
C ASN A 79 12.51 12.54 2.60
N GLU A 80 13.66 13.21 2.62
CA GLU A 80 14.44 13.46 3.84
C GLU A 80 13.69 14.23 4.93
N HIS A 81 12.80 15.15 4.52
CA HIS A 81 11.95 15.87 5.45
C HIS A 81 10.76 15.01 5.87
N LEU A 82 10.08 14.36 4.92
CA LEU A 82 8.92 13.50 5.18
C LEU A 82 9.27 12.37 6.17
N ASP A 83 10.40 11.70 6.01
CA ASP A 83 10.81 10.58 6.88
C ASP A 83 11.00 10.97 8.36
N LYS A 84 11.26 12.26 8.63
CA LYS A 84 11.46 12.78 10.00
C LYS A 84 10.18 13.34 10.62
N ARG A 85 9.10 13.45 9.84
CA ARG A 85 7.85 14.04 10.28
C ARG A 85 7.05 13.06 11.14
N LYS A 86 6.46 13.58 12.21
CA LYS A 86 5.57 12.82 13.10
C LYS A 86 4.10 12.96 12.72
N ASP A 87 3.78 13.86 11.79
CA ASP A 87 2.43 14.23 11.36
C ASP A 87 2.08 13.72 9.95
N LEU A 88 2.84 12.76 9.40
CA LEU A 88 2.58 12.16 8.08
C LEU A 88 1.17 11.59 7.96
N GLU A 89 0.67 10.97 9.02
CA GLU A 89 -0.66 10.39 9.06
C GLU A 89 -1.77 11.45 8.90
N GLU A 90 -1.63 12.58 9.59
CA GLU A 90 -2.57 13.72 9.49
C GLU A 90 -2.50 14.37 8.11
N ILE A 91 -1.30 14.49 7.53
CA ILE A 91 -1.11 15.02 6.17
C ILE A 91 -1.79 14.11 5.15
N TRP A 92 -1.56 12.79 5.25
CA TRP A 92 -2.19 11.81 4.38
C TRP A 92 -3.71 11.90 4.45
N GLU A 93 -4.28 12.02 5.64
CA GLU A 93 -5.72 12.23 5.85
C GLU A 93 -6.22 13.49 5.14
N LYS A 94 -5.61 14.65 5.41
CA LYS A 94 -6.03 15.92 4.80
C LYS A 94 -5.93 15.87 3.27
N VAL A 95 -4.84 15.33 2.73
CA VAL A 95 -4.60 15.26 1.28
C VAL A 95 -5.59 14.30 0.61
N SER A 96 -5.74 13.09 1.14
CA SER A 96 -6.66 12.09 0.56
C SER A 96 -8.12 12.53 0.66
N GLN A 97 -8.55 13.12 1.78
CA GLN A 97 -9.89 13.69 1.90
C GLN A 97 -10.08 14.87 0.95
N ALA A 98 -9.10 15.78 0.81
CA ALA A 98 -9.19 16.88 -0.14
C ALA A 98 -9.34 16.39 -1.58
N LEU A 99 -8.59 15.35 -1.97
CA LEU A 99 -8.70 14.70 -3.27
C LEU A 99 -10.08 14.07 -3.48
N CYS A 100 -10.58 13.32 -2.49
CA CYS A 100 -11.86 12.63 -2.60
C CYS A 100 -13.05 13.59 -2.54
N ARG A 101 -13.00 14.65 -1.72
CA ARG A 101 -14.10 15.63 -1.57
C ARG A 101 -14.43 16.38 -2.87
N GLN A 102 -13.49 16.46 -3.81
CA GLN A 102 -13.75 17.05 -5.12
C GLN A 102 -14.83 16.30 -5.92
N LYS A 103 -14.99 14.98 -5.68
CA LYS A 103 -15.93 14.13 -6.43
C LYS A 103 -16.92 13.36 -5.55
N PHE A 104 -16.51 13.01 -4.35
CA PHE A 104 -17.18 12.07 -3.45
C PHE A 104 -17.19 12.58 -2.01
N LYS A 105 -17.77 13.77 -1.81
CA LYS A 105 -17.77 14.46 -0.50
C LYS A 105 -18.35 13.59 0.63
N GLU A 106 -19.48 12.93 0.38
CA GLU A 106 -20.22 12.15 1.38
C GLU A 106 -19.45 10.91 1.86
N ILE A 107 -18.76 10.22 0.96
CA ILE A 107 -18.02 8.98 1.29
C ILE A 107 -16.52 9.20 1.52
N SER A 108 -16.02 10.43 1.40
CA SER A 108 -14.58 10.74 1.44
C SER A 108 -13.87 10.25 2.71
N VAL A 109 -14.52 10.41 3.87
CA VAL A 109 -14.00 9.95 5.16
C VAL A 109 -13.93 8.43 5.20
N SER A 110 -15.04 7.75 4.87
CA SER A 110 -15.08 6.28 4.85
C SER A 110 -14.11 5.68 3.84
N LEU A 111 -13.94 6.31 2.67
CA LEU A 111 -12.98 5.88 1.66
C LEU A 111 -11.54 5.99 2.18
N HIS A 112 -11.18 7.12 2.81
CA HIS A 112 -9.88 7.28 3.45
C HIS A 112 -9.61 6.19 4.48
N ASP A 113 -10.53 6.00 5.43
CA ASP A 113 -10.39 5.03 6.52
C ASP A 113 -10.25 3.60 5.97
N ASN A 114 -11.06 3.24 4.98
CA ASN A 114 -11.00 1.92 4.36
C ASN A 114 -9.67 1.69 3.64
N VAL A 115 -9.18 2.66 2.85
CA VAL A 115 -7.89 2.55 2.15
C VAL A 115 -6.75 2.44 3.15
N LYS A 116 -6.70 3.35 4.12
CA LYS A 116 -5.65 3.41 5.14
C LYS A 116 -5.56 2.12 5.95
N ASN A 117 -6.69 1.64 6.46
CA ASN A 117 -6.72 0.50 7.38
C ASN A 117 -6.67 -0.86 6.67
N SER A 118 -7.07 -0.94 5.39
CA SER A 118 -7.17 -2.22 4.67
C SER A 118 -6.05 -2.46 3.66
N TYR A 119 -5.43 -1.40 3.12
CA TYR A 119 -4.49 -1.51 2.01
C TYR A 119 -3.09 -0.99 2.33
N LEU A 120 -2.93 -0.03 3.25
CA LEU A 120 -1.60 0.47 3.63
C LEU A 120 -0.95 -0.41 4.70
N PRO A 121 0.38 -0.63 4.64
CA PRO A 121 1.11 -1.46 5.59
C PRO A 121 1.42 -0.72 6.91
N ILE A 122 0.40 -0.15 7.56
CA ILE A 122 0.58 0.63 8.80
C ILE A 122 0.80 -0.29 10.01
N ASN A 123 0.07 -1.41 10.05
CA ASN A 123 0.05 -2.31 11.21
C ASN A 123 0.79 -3.63 10.97
N HIS A 124 1.54 -3.75 9.87
CA HIS A 124 2.10 -5.02 9.43
C HIS A 124 3.54 -4.87 9.00
N GLU A 125 4.35 -5.75 9.55
CA GLU A 125 5.81 -5.63 9.53
C GLU A 125 6.46 -6.51 8.45
N TYR A 126 5.65 -7.22 7.65
CA TYR A 126 6.11 -8.11 6.60
C TYR A 126 5.08 -8.27 5.48
N TYR A 127 5.55 -8.75 4.33
CA TYR A 127 4.73 -9.16 3.18
C TYR A 127 5.17 -10.53 2.66
N TYR A 128 4.35 -11.13 1.81
CA TYR A 128 4.67 -12.39 1.14
C TYR A 128 5.19 -12.11 -0.27
N LYS A 129 6.27 -12.78 -0.67
CA LYS A 129 6.87 -12.67 -2.00
C LYS A 129 6.93 -14.03 -2.68
N ASP A 130 6.78 -14.05 -4.00
CA ASP A 130 6.85 -15.24 -4.84
C ASP A 130 5.91 -16.34 -4.31
N HIS A 131 4.63 -16.02 -4.17
CA HIS A 131 3.62 -16.92 -3.60
C HIS A 131 3.14 -17.92 -4.67
N ASN A 132 3.70 -19.13 -4.65
CA ASN A 132 3.50 -20.15 -5.66
C ASN A 132 2.72 -21.33 -5.08
N ILE A 133 1.56 -21.65 -5.67
CA ILE A 133 0.71 -22.76 -5.24
C ILE A 133 0.59 -23.78 -6.37
N ASP A 134 0.98 -25.01 -6.12
CA ASP A 134 0.64 -26.17 -6.96
C ASP A 134 -0.54 -26.91 -6.34
N ILE A 135 -1.60 -27.12 -7.11
CA ILE A 135 -2.85 -27.77 -6.68
C ILE A 135 -3.12 -28.95 -7.59
N ILE A 136 -3.22 -30.13 -7.01
CA ILE A 136 -3.58 -31.36 -7.71
C ILE A 136 -4.93 -31.82 -7.16
N ILE A 137 -5.92 -31.92 -8.04
CA ILE A 137 -7.26 -32.44 -7.74
C ILE A 137 -7.38 -33.83 -8.35
N GLU A 138 -7.84 -34.79 -7.55
CA GLU A 138 -8.07 -36.17 -7.96
C GLU A 138 -9.47 -36.60 -7.51
N ARG A 139 -10.14 -37.45 -8.30
CA ARG A 139 -11.41 -38.04 -7.86
C ARG A 139 -11.18 -39.08 -6.78
N ASP A 140 -12.16 -39.22 -5.92
CA ASP A 140 -12.27 -40.35 -5.03
C ASP A 140 -13.05 -41.48 -5.73
N GLU A 141 -12.35 -42.51 -6.18
CA GLU A 141 -12.95 -43.62 -6.93
C GLU A 141 -13.96 -44.42 -6.09
N GLU A 142 -13.75 -44.48 -4.77
CA GLU A 142 -14.60 -45.25 -3.86
C GLU A 142 -15.84 -44.46 -3.43
N ASN A 143 -15.79 -43.12 -3.47
CA ASN A 143 -16.84 -42.26 -2.92
C ASN A 143 -17.25 -41.18 -3.95
N PRO A 144 -18.18 -41.52 -4.86
CA PRO A 144 -18.65 -40.60 -5.89
C PRO A 144 -19.17 -39.28 -5.29
N GLY A 145 -18.52 -38.17 -5.61
CA GLY A 145 -18.82 -36.84 -5.08
C GLY A 145 -17.73 -36.25 -4.18
N TYR A 146 -16.75 -37.06 -3.79
CA TYR A 146 -15.55 -36.60 -3.09
C TYR A 146 -14.37 -36.41 -4.04
N VAL A 147 -13.48 -35.51 -3.65
CA VAL A 147 -12.19 -35.28 -4.31
C VAL A 147 -11.08 -35.24 -3.27
N TYR A 148 -9.89 -35.66 -3.69
CA TYR A 148 -8.65 -35.35 -3.02
C TYR A 148 -8.06 -34.07 -3.60
N VAL A 149 -7.60 -33.17 -2.74
CA VAL A 149 -6.89 -31.96 -3.13
C VAL A 149 -5.56 -31.92 -2.40
N THR A 150 -4.48 -32.05 -3.16
CA THR A 150 -3.11 -31.89 -2.66
C THR A 150 -2.61 -30.51 -3.04
N GLU A 151 -2.18 -29.73 -2.06
CA GLU A 151 -1.66 -28.37 -2.26
C GLU A 151 -0.20 -28.33 -1.81
N THR A 152 0.68 -27.82 -2.67
CA THR A 152 2.06 -27.48 -2.32
C THR A 152 2.24 -25.98 -2.48
N LEU A 153 2.50 -25.29 -1.38
CA LEU A 153 2.76 -23.85 -1.33
C LEU A 153 4.25 -23.61 -1.11
N VAL A 154 4.82 -22.69 -1.89
CA VAL A 154 6.13 -22.08 -1.63
C VAL A 154 5.96 -20.56 -1.62
N THR A 155 6.44 -19.90 -0.57
CA THR A 155 6.37 -18.43 -0.46
C THR A 155 7.49 -17.91 0.43
N LYS A 156 7.90 -16.66 0.23
CA LYS A 156 8.86 -15.99 1.11
C LYS A 156 8.14 -14.98 1.98
N ILE A 157 8.45 -14.95 3.27
CA ILE A 157 8.08 -13.85 4.16
C ILE A 157 9.24 -12.85 4.14
N ILE A 158 8.97 -11.59 3.80
CA ILE A 158 9.98 -10.52 3.73
C ILE A 158 9.65 -9.44 4.76
N SER A 159 10.64 -9.05 5.55
CA SER A 159 10.54 -8.01 6.60
C SER A 159 11.79 -7.12 6.61
N GLU A 160 11.66 -5.91 7.16
CA GLU A 160 12.76 -4.94 7.32
C GLU A 160 13.59 -5.16 8.59
N ASP A 161 13.08 -5.97 9.53
CA ASP A 161 13.71 -6.24 10.82
C ASP A 161 13.78 -7.74 11.13
N THR A 162 14.51 -8.09 12.19
CA THR A 162 14.72 -9.49 12.63
C THR A 162 13.83 -9.91 13.81
N SER A 163 12.84 -9.09 14.16
CA SER A 163 11.91 -9.38 15.26
C SER A 163 10.94 -10.51 14.89
N LYS A 164 10.20 -10.98 15.89
CA LYS A 164 9.33 -12.15 15.77
C LYS A 164 8.17 -11.86 14.81
N LYS A 165 8.11 -12.62 13.72
CA LYS A 165 6.98 -12.64 12.78
C LYS A 165 6.26 -13.98 12.89
N TYR A 166 4.99 -14.00 12.52
CA TYR A 166 4.19 -15.23 12.60
C TYR A 166 3.68 -15.60 11.21
N TYR A 167 4.13 -16.75 10.71
CA TYR A 167 3.49 -17.40 9.57
C TYR A 167 2.16 -18.00 10.04
N LYS A 168 1.05 -17.53 9.46
CA LYS A 168 -0.30 -17.98 9.84
C LYS A 168 -1.01 -18.57 8.64
N PHE A 169 -1.65 -19.70 8.86
CA PHE A 169 -2.53 -20.34 7.89
C PHE A 169 -3.74 -20.92 8.61
N SER A 170 -4.92 -20.78 8.01
CA SER A 170 -6.13 -21.41 8.51
C SER A 170 -7.08 -21.71 7.37
N GLY A 171 -8.00 -22.63 7.62
CA GLY A 171 -9.04 -22.97 6.67
C GLY A 171 -10.20 -23.71 7.32
N LYS A 172 -11.29 -23.79 6.56
CA LYS A 172 -12.53 -24.44 6.95
C LYS A 172 -13.06 -25.23 5.77
N VAL A 173 -13.41 -26.48 6.01
CA VAL A 173 -14.01 -27.38 5.03
C VAL A 173 -15.39 -27.80 5.54
N PRO A 174 -16.48 -27.45 4.83
CA PRO A 174 -17.82 -27.92 5.17
C PRO A 174 -17.92 -29.45 5.22
N LEU A 175 -18.72 -29.98 6.15
CA LEU A 175 -18.99 -31.41 6.28
C LEU A 175 -20.36 -31.77 5.72
N VAL A 176 -20.45 -32.95 5.12
CA VAL A 176 -21.73 -33.63 4.90
C VAL A 176 -22.11 -34.34 6.21
N PRO A 177 -23.27 -34.04 6.84
CA PRO A 177 -23.59 -34.58 8.16
C PRO A 177 -23.62 -36.11 8.28
N SER A 178 -24.01 -36.82 7.21
CA SER A 178 -24.08 -38.29 7.16
C SER A 178 -22.73 -38.96 6.89
N GLU A 179 -21.74 -38.23 6.40
CA GLU A 179 -20.48 -38.76 5.86
C GLU A 179 -19.27 -37.98 6.41
N ARG A 180 -19.36 -37.61 7.70
CA ARG A 180 -18.40 -36.71 8.34
C ARG A 180 -16.97 -37.24 8.25
N ASP A 181 -16.78 -38.55 8.38
CA ASP A 181 -15.46 -39.17 8.48
C ASP A 181 -14.73 -39.30 7.14
N LEU A 182 -15.44 -39.12 6.03
CA LEU A 182 -14.82 -39.03 4.71
C LEU A 182 -14.09 -37.71 4.49
N THR A 183 -14.45 -36.65 5.22
CA THR A 183 -13.75 -35.36 5.11
C THR A 183 -12.56 -35.32 6.06
N PHE A 184 -11.37 -35.04 5.52
CA PHE A 184 -10.17 -34.86 6.32
C PHE A 184 -9.26 -33.75 5.79
N TYR A 185 -8.33 -33.36 6.66
CA TYR A 185 -7.22 -32.48 6.39
C TYR A 185 -5.96 -33.10 7.00
N GLU A 186 -4.89 -33.11 6.23
CA GLU A 186 -3.58 -33.58 6.65
C GLU A 186 -2.51 -32.57 6.20
N LEU A 187 -1.64 -32.19 7.13
CA LEU A 187 -0.44 -31.41 6.83
C LEU A 187 0.74 -32.36 6.69
N ASN A 188 1.18 -32.58 5.45
CA ASN A 188 2.19 -33.59 5.12
C ASN A 188 3.61 -33.13 5.47
N ASP A 189 3.94 -31.88 5.13
CA ASP A 189 5.28 -31.31 5.31
C ASP A 189 5.19 -29.79 5.52
N LEU A 190 6.00 -29.28 6.43
CA LEU A 190 6.27 -27.86 6.59
C LEU A 190 7.78 -27.68 6.74
N LYS A 191 8.35 -26.82 5.89
CA LYS A 191 9.75 -26.43 5.94
C LYS A 191 9.87 -24.93 6.01
N VAL A 192 10.76 -24.46 6.88
CA VAL A 192 11.17 -23.06 6.97
C VAL A 192 12.67 -23.01 6.71
N ASN A 193 13.10 -22.25 5.70
CA ASN A 193 14.49 -22.17 5.26
C ASN A 193 15.11 -23.57 5.03
N GLY A 194 14.32 -24.47 4.41
CA GLY A 194 14.70 -25.86 4.13
C GLY A 194 14.68 -26.81 5.34
N LYS A 195 14.54 -26.31 6.58
CA LYS A 195 14.47 -27.13 7.79
C LYS A 195 13.05 -27.62 8.02
N LYS A 196 12.88 -28.94 8.20
CA LYS A 196 11.58 -29.54 8.50
C LYS A 196 11.11 -29.15 9.91
N ILE A 197 9.85 -28.77 10.04
CA ILE A 197 9.21 -28.38 11.29
C ILE A 197 8.27 -29.49 11.75
N ASP A 198 8.34 -29.85 13.04
CA ASP A 198 7.33 -30.72 13.63
C ASP A 198 6.03 -29.94 13.84
N CYS A 199 4.97 -30.38 13.18
CA CYS A 199 3.71 -29.68 13.16
C CYS A 199 2.72 -30.13 14.24
N LYS A 200 3.03 -31.19 15.01
CA LYS A 200 2.07 -31.81 15.94
C LYS A 200 1.52 -30.84 17.00
N GLU A 201 2.36 -29.92 17.47
CA GLU A 201 1.99 -28.98 18.54
C GLU A 201 1.43 -27.66 18.00
N ILE A 202 1.76 -27.29 16.76
CA ILE A 202 1.39 -26.00 16.16
C ILE A 202 0.16 -26.11 15.25
N LEU A 203 -0.14 -27.30 14.72
CA LEU A 203 -1.34 -27.55 13.94
C LEU A 203 -2.52 -27.87 14.86
N LYS A 204 -3.56 -27.06 14.78
CA LYS A 204 -4.84 -27.28 15.47
C LYS A 204 -5.87 -27.72 14.45
N CYS A 205 -6.51 -28.86 14.68
CA CYS A 205 -7.62 -29.36 13.87
C CYS A 205 -8.84 -29.61 14.76
N THR A 206 -9.96 -28.97 14.44
CA THR A 206 -11.22 -29.09 15.19
C THR A 206 -12.35 -29.45 14.25
N LYS A 207 -13.01 -30.57 14.51
CA LYS A 207 -14.18 -31.03 13.75
C LYS A 207 -15.44 -30.76 14.57
N ASN A 208 -16.37 -29.97 14.02
CA ASN A 208 -17.68 -29.71 14.63
C ASN A 208 -18.80 -30.33 13.78
N SER A 209 -20.07 -30.07 14.12
CA SER A 209 -21.22 -30.65 13.42
C SER A 209 -21.37 -30.25 11.95
N THR A 210 -20.73 -29.16 11.53
CA THR A 210 -20.93 -28.54 10.20
C THR A 210 -19.63 -28.39 9.39
N SER A 211 -18.47 -28.49 10.03
CA SER A 211 -17.19 -28.16 9.40
C SER A 211 -16.00 -28.79 10.10
N LEU A 212 -14.96 -29.07 9.32
CA LEU A 212 -13.59 -29.28 9.78
C LEU A 212 -12.85 -27.94 9.68
N GLN A 213 -12.26 -27.50 10.79
CA GLN A 213 -11.44 -26.29 10.86
C GLN A 213 -10.00 -26.69 11.18
N PHE A 214 -9.06 -26.01 10.54
CA PHE A 214 -7.65 -26.18 10.83
C PHE A 214 -6.94 -24.83 10.87
N SER A 215 -5.94 -24.72 11.73
CA SER A 215 -5.07 -23.54 11.80
C SER A 215 -3.66 -23.93 12.24
N LEU A 216 -2.69 -23.15 11.78
CA LEU A 216 -1.29 -23.26 12.14
C LEU A 216 -0.72 -21.85 12.29
N GLU A 217 0.09 -21.68 13.33
CA GLU A 217 0.86 -20.47 13.58
C GLU A 217 2.31 -20.88 13.92
N TYR A 218 3.27 -20.34 13.17
CA TYR A 218 4.69 -20.63 13.35
C TYR A 218 5.47 -19.32 13.48
N GLU A 219 6.31 -19.23 14.52
CA GLU A 219 7.14 -18.07 14.79
C GLU A 219 8.44 -18.12 13.96
N CYS A 220 8.66 -17.08 13.16
CA CYS A 220 9.89 -16.82 12.42
C CYS A 220 10.64 -15.69 13.13
N SER A 221 11.91 -15.89 13.47
CA SER A 221 12.76 -14.83 14.08
C SER A 221 14.24 -15.01 13.72
N GLY A 222 15.00 -13.91 13.78
CA GLY A 222 16.46 -13.90 13.55
C GLY A 222 16.91 -13.61 12.12
N GLU A 223 16.01 -13.64 11.14
CA GLU A 223 16.26 -13.30 9.73
C GLU A 223 15.23 -12.29 9.21
N THR A 224 15.56 -11.59 8.12
CA THR A 224 14.64 -10.66 7.41
C THR A 224 13.86 -11.34 6.29
N SER A 225 14.21 -12.58 5.94
CA SER A 225 13.56 -13.36 4.89
C SER A 225 13.42 -14.83 5.30
N TYR A 226 12.24 -15.41 5.11
CA TYR A 226 11.99 -16.84 5.38
C TYR A 226 11.32 -17.50 4.19
N GLU A 227 11.91 -18.54 3.63
CA GLU A 227 11.25 -19.41 2.67
C GLU A 227 10.39 -20.44 3.40
N ILE A 228 9.08 -20.36 3.18
CA ILE A 228 8.09 -21.30 3.69
C ILE A 228 7.69 -22.24 2.56
N ARG A 229 7.86 -23.55 2.78
CA ARG A 229 7.33 -24.60 1.93
C ARG A 229 6.37 -25.46 2.72
N LYS A 230 5.14 -25.60 2.25
CA LYS A 230 4.07 -26.35 2.90
C LYS A 230 3.43 -27.32 1.91
N SER A 231 3.19 -28.56 2.32
CA SER A 231 2.41 -29.53 1.55
C SER A 231 1.27 -30.08 2.42
N GLU A 232 0.05 -30.06 1.89
CA GLU A 232 -1.14 -30.54 2.59
C GLU A 232 -2.04 -31.35 1.65
N LYS A 233 -2.85 -32.23 2.25
CA LYS A 233 -3.86 -33.03 1.54
C LYS A 233 -5.21 -32.86 2.23
N LYS A 234 -6.24 -32.64 1.43
CA LYS A 234 -7.62 -32.56 1.87
C LYS A 234 -8.45 -33.57 1.10
N ARG A 235 -9.51 -34.06 1.73
CA ARG A 235 -10.57 -34.79 1.06
C ARG A 235 -11.89 -34.17 1.44
N TYR A 236 -12.71 -33.82 0.46
CA TYR A 236 -14.01 -33.20 0.73
C TYR A 236 -15.02 -33.42 -0.38
N ASN A 237 -16.29 -33.23 -0.04
CA ASN A 237 -17.42 -33.41 -0.94
C ASN A 237 -17.66 -32.14 -1.78
N LEU A 238 -17.74 -32.28 -3.10
CA LEU A 238 -17.95 -31.16 -4.02
C LEU A 238 -19.32 -30.50 -3.87
N LYS A 239 -20.35 -31.24 -3.45
CA LYS A 239 -21.70 -30.67 -3.21
C LYS A 239 -21.71 -29.76 -1.99
N ALA A 240 -20.98 -30.13 -0.94
CA ALA A 240 -20.87 -29.32 0.27
C ALA A 240 -19.87 -28.17 0.15
N ASN A 241 -18.85 -28.33 -0.71
CA ASN A 241 -17.80 -27.35 -0.94
C ASN A 241 -17.50 -27.23 -2.45
N PRO A 242 -18.33 -26.50 -3.22
CA PRO A 242 -18.26 -26.44 -4.68
C PRO A 242 -17.22 -25.45 -5.19
N TYR A 243 -16.29 -24.98 -4.35
CA TYR A 243 -15.22 -24.08 -4.78
C TYR A 243 -13.96 -24.21 -3.92
N LYS A 244 -12.84 -23.76 -4.48
CA LYS A 244 -11.58 -23.50 -3.78
C LYS A 244 -11.19 -22.04 -3.97
N GLY A 245 -11.23 -21.28 -2.89
CA GLY A 245 -10.74 -19.90 -2.85
C GLY A 245 -9.34 -19.82 -2.26
N GLN A 246 -8.58 -18.81 -2.68
CA GLN A 246 -7.43 -18.32 -1.94
C GLN A 246 -7.47 -16.80 -1.96
N ASN A 247 -7.57 -16.21 -0.77
CA ASN A 247 -7.46 -14.77 -0.58
C ASN A 247 -6.14 -14.48 0.12
N ALA A 248 -5.47 -13.40 -0.27
CA ALA A 248 -4.31 -12.92 0.43
C ALA A 248 -4.72 -12.50 1.83
N ILE A 249 -4.08 -13.11 2.84
CA ILE A 249 -4.26 -12.71 4.23
C ILE A 249 -3.69 -11.30 4.42
N TRP A 250 -2.62 -10.99 3.70
CA TRP A 250 -1.88 -9.74 3.74
C TRP A 250 -1.46 -9.25 2.33
N LEU A 251 -0.36 -8.51 2.21
CA LEU A 251 0.22 -8.11 0.92
C LEU A 251 1.03 -9.24 0.31
N TYR A 252 0.68 -9.65 -0.91
CA TYR A 252 1.43 -10.64 -1.68
C TYR A 252 2.03 -9.95 -2.92
N GLU A 253 3.34 -10.12 -3.13
CA GLU A 253 4.06 -9.68 -4.33
C GLU A 253 4.37 -10.92 -5.18
N ASN A 254 3.88 -10.92 -6.43
CA ASN A 254 3.99 -12.01 -7.40
C ASN A 254 3.32 -13.30 -6.90
N PHE A 255 2.26 -13.70 -7.60
CA PHE A 255 1.49 -14.89 -7.25
C PHE A 255 1.42 -15.80 -8.47
N SER A 256 1.71 -17.09 -8.31
CA SER A 256 1.35 -18.09 -9.30
C SER A 256 0.54 -19.23 -8.72
N VAL A 257 -0.39 -19.75 -9.51
CA VAL A 257 -1.12 -20.98 -9.21
C VAL A 257 -1.05 -21.91 -10.41
N ASP A 258 -0.75 -23.16 -10.13
CA ASP A 258 -0.70 -24.24 -11.09
C ASP A 258 -1.68 -25.32 -10.64
N LEU A 259 -2.72 -25.56 -11.44
CA LEU A 259 -3.86 -26.38 -11.09
C LEU A 259 -3.95 -27.54 -12.06
N SER A 260 -3.82 -28.77 -11.56
CA SER A 260 -4.01 -30.01 -12.32
C SER A 260 -5.26 -30.73 -11.84
N TYR A 261 -6.12 -31.17 -12.77
CA TYR A 261 -7.42 -31.77 -12.44
C TYR A 261 -7.88 -32.80 -13.48
N PRO A 262 -8.85 -33.68 -13.13
CA PRO A 262 -9.31 -34.74 -14.03
C PRO A 262 -9.96 -34.18 -15.29
N LYS A 263 -9.81 -34.89 -16.42
CA LYS A 263 -10.31 -34.43 -17.73
C LYS A 263 -11.82 -34.27 -17.80
N ASP A 264 -12.55 -35.09 -17.05
CA ASP A 264 -14.00 -35.15 -16.98
C ASP A 264 -14.61 -34.20 -15.94
N MET A 265 -13.79 -33.33 -15.33
CA MET A 265 -14.21 -32.29 -14.41
C MET A 265 -14.15 -30.93 -15.12
N ASP A 266 -15.21 -30.14 -14.99
CA ASP A 266 -15.24 -28.77 -15.49
C ASP A 266 -14.95 -27.79 -14.35
N LEU A 267 -14.06 -26.83 -14.61
CA LEU A 267 -13.59 -25.86 -13.63
C LEU A 267 -13.59 -24.46 -14.23
N GLU A 268 -13.98 -23.49 -13.42
CA GLU A 268 -13.89 -22.08 -13.77
C GLU A 268 -12.94 -21.34 -12.82
N PHE A 269 -11.94 -20.66 -13.38
CA PHE A 269 -11.01 -19.81 -12.64
C PHE A 269 -11.50 -18.36 -12.68
N LEU A 270 -11.71 -17.78 -11.50
CA LEU A 270 -12.26 -16.43 -11.33
C LEU A 270 -11.30 -15.55 -10.53
N ASN A 271 -11.28 -14.28 -10.93
CA ASN A 271 -10.56 -13.22 -10.23
C ASN A 271 -11.35 -12.78 -9.00
N VAL A 272 -10.68 -12.64 -7.85
CA VAL A 272 -11.31 -12.13 -6.63
C VAL A 272 -10.68 -10.78 -6.30
N GLY A 273 -11.36 -9.70 -6.69
CA GLY A 273 -11.03 -8.33 -6.27
C GLY A 273 -9.66 -7.77 -6.71
N VAL A 274 -8.88 -8.51 -7.49
CA VAL A 274 -7.58 -8.05 -8.00
C VAL A 274 -7.74 -6.88 -8.98
N LEU A 275 -6.77 -5.97 -8.98
CA LEU A 275 -6.80 -4.76 -9.81
C LEU A 275 -6.41 -5.02 -11.27
N ASN A 276 -5.48 -5.97 -11.49
CA ASN A 276 -5.07 -6.42 -12.81
C ASN A 276 -5.68 -7.78 -13.15
N SER A 277 -5.57 -8.19 -14.40
CA SER A 277 -5.99 -9.53 -14.82
C SER A 277 -4.88 -10.56 -14.57
N TRP A 278 -5.27 -11.79 -14.24
CA TRP A 278 -4.34 -12.92 -14.22
C TRP A 278 -3.94 -13.28 -15.65
N GLU A 279 -2.67 -13.61 -15.83
CA GLU A 279 -2.16 -14.24 -17.04
C GLU A 279 -2.46 -15.74 -16.97
N ILE A 280 -3.51 -16.18 -17.66
CA ILE A 280 -4.02 -17.54 -17.59
C ILE A 280 -3.62 -18.31 -18.85
N SER A 281 -3.07 -19.50 -18.66
CA SER A 281 -2.83 -20.49 -19.71
C SER A 281 -3.45 -21.82 -19.34
N ALA A 282 -4.26 -22.38 -20.22
CA ALA A 282 -4.87 -23.70 -20.05
C ALA A 282 -4.22 -24.71 -21.00
N ARG A 283 -4.00 -25.93 -20.53
CA ARG A 283 -3.51 -27.06 -21.33
C ARG A 283 -4.34 -28.28 -21.03
N HIS A 284 -4.71 -29.00 -22.08
CA HIS A 284 -5.44 -30.25 -21.99
C HIS A 284 -4.52 -31.39 -22.42
N SER A 285 -4.35 -32.40 -21.56
CA SER A 285 -3.61 -33.62 -21.89
C SER A 285 -4.56 -34.81 -22.07
N LYS A 286 -4.02 -36.00 -22.36
CA LYS A 286 -4.83 -37.22 -22.48
C LYS A 286 -5.48 -37.63 -21.16
N THR A 287 -4.80 -37.37 -20.04
CA THR A 287 -5.21 -37.82 -18.70
C THR A 287 -5.80 -36.69 -17.86
N ASN A 288 -5.14 -35.53 -17.82
CA ASN A 288 -5.51 -34.41 -16.96
C ASN A 288 -5.61 -33.09 -17.72
N ASN A 289 -6.44 -32.19 -17.20
CA ASN A 289 -6.45 -30.77 -17.56
C ASN A 289 -5.49 -30.01 -16.63
N ARG A 290 -4.97 -28.88 -17.10
CA ARG A 290 -4.09 -28.00 -16.34
C ARG A 290 -4.41 -26.54 -16.61
N ILE A 291 -4.53 -25.74 -15.55
CA ILE A 291 -4.63 -24.27 -15.61
C ILE A 291 -3.43 -23.71 -14.87
N LYS A 292 -2.64 -22.87 -15.53
CA LYS A 292 -1.60 -22.08 -14.89
C LYS A 292 -1.98 -20.61 -14.98
N ALA A 293 -2.11 -19.97 -13.82
CA ALA A 293 -2.40 -18.55 -13.72
C ALA A 293 -1.28 -17.83 -12.96
N THR A 294 -0.82 -16.71 -13.49
CA THR A 294 0.21 -15.88 -12.87
C THR A 294 -0.27 -14.44 -12.74
N TYR A 295 0.02 -13.82 -11.61
CA TYR A 295 -0.27 -12.42 -11.33
C TYR A 295 1.03 -11.72 -10.97
N ASN A 296 1.50 -10.87 -11.89
CA ASN A 296 2.71 -10.08 -11.72
C ASN A 296 2.34 -8.74 -11.05
N GLY A 297 2.85 -8.50 -9.84
CA GLY A 297 2.55 -7.29 -9.06
C GLY A 297 1.95 -7.59 -7.68
N LEU A 298 1.23 -6.60 -7.13
CA LEU A 298 0.70 -6.63 -5.77
C LEU A 298 -0.75 -7.15 -5.72
N ILE A 299 -0.98 -8.13 -4.86
CA ILE A 299 -2.30 -8.58 -4.42
C ILE A 299 -2.50 -8.10 -2.99
N PHE A 300 -3.57 -7.33 -2.79
CA PHE A 300 -3.91 -6.79 -1.49
C PHE A 300 -4.73 -7.77 -0.66
N LYS A 301 -4.84 -7.48 0.63
CA LYS A 301 -5.66 -8.26 1.56
C LYS A 301 -7.07 -8.49 1.01
N ASN A 302 -7.56 -9.72 1.17
CA ASN A 302 -8.85 -10.21 0.66
C ASN A 302 -8.98 -10.31 -0.87
N GLN A 303 -7.93 -10.01 -1.63
CA GLN A 303 -7.89 -10.28 -3.07
C GLN A 303 -7.24 -11.65 -3.35
N GLY A 304 -7.49 -12.21 -4.53
CA GLY A 304 -6.88 -13.47 -4.95
C GLY A 304 -7.64 -14.14 -6.08
N PHE A 305 -7.93 -15.44 -5.92
CA PHE A 305 -8.63 -16.23 -6.92
C PHE A 305 -9.66 -17.18 -6.30
N LEU A 306 -10.60 -17.61 -7.14
CA LEU A 306 -11.60 -18.62 -6.84
C LEU A 306 -11.64 -19.63 -7.98
N VAL A 307 -11.61 -20.91 -7.65
CA VAL A 307 -11.88 -22.00 -8.59
C VAL A 307 -13.24 -22.58 -8.24
N ILE A 308 -14.18 -22.57 -9.18
CA ILE A 308 -15.50 -23.17 -9.02
C ILE A 308 -15.53 -24.53 -9.73
N PHE A 309 -16.01 -25.54 -9.04
CA PHE A 309 -16.26 -26.87 -9.59
C PHE A 309 -17.67 -26.89 -10.21
N LYS A 310 -17.78 -27.21 -11.51
CA LYS A 310 -19.05 -27.28 -12.24
C LYS A 310 -19.57 -28.71 -12.38
#